data_AF-A0A7W9Y650-F1
#
_entry.id   AF-A0A7W9Y650-F1
#
_cell.length_a   1.000
_cell.length_b   1.000
_cell.length_c   1.000
_cell.angle_alpha   90.00
_cell.angle_beta   90.00
_cell.angle_gamma   90.00
#
_symmetry.space_group_name_H-M   'P 1'
#
loop_
_entity.id
_entity.type
_entity.pdbx_description
1 polymer ?
#
loop_
_entity_poly.entity_id
_entity_poly.type
_entity_poly.pdbx_seq_one_letter_code
_entity_poly.pdbx_strand_id
1 'polypeptide(L)'
;MTDFYKLVANAPEGRFDGITRPYSAEDVQRLRGSIEIRYSLAEKGANRLWELLKNEDFVNALGAMTGNQAMQQVRAGLKAIYLSGWQVAADSNTASSMYPDQSLYPANAAPELARRINRTLQRADQIETSEGKGLSVETWFAPIVADAEAGFGGPLNAFEIMKAFIEAGAAGVHFEDQLASEKKCGHLGGKVLIPTAAHIRNLTAARLAADVMGVPTLVIARTDAEAAKLLTSDIDERDRPFVDYDAGRTAEGFYRVKNGLEPCIARAIAYAPHSDLIWCETSKPDLEQARKFAEGVHREHPDKMLAYNCSPSFNWKKNLDDSTIAKFQRELGAMGYKFQFITLAGFHQLNFGMFELSRGYKDRQMAAYSELQEAEFASEINGYTATKHQREVGTGYFDAVSMAITGGLSSTTAMGESTEHAQFRPAAE
;
A
#
# COMPACT_ATOMS: atom_id res chain seq x y z
N MET A 1 12.11 26.55 10.85
CA MET A 1 12.00 25.67 9.68
C MET A 1 13.39 25.07 9.41
N THR A 2 13.56 23.74 9.49
CA THR A 2 14.87 23.08 9.27
C THR A 2 15.33 23.24 7.82
N ASP A 3 16.64 23.09 7.55
CA ASP A 3 17.18 23.17 6.18
C ASP A 3 16.57 22.12 5.22
N PHE A 4 16.01 21.03 5.74
CA PHE A 4 15.33 20.01 4.93
C PHE A 4 14.04 20.52 4.25
N TYR A 5 13.32 21.50 4.82
CA TYR A 5 12.15 22.10 4.17
C TYR A 5 12.53 22.86 2.89
N LYS A 6 13.76 23.38 2.80
CA LYS A 6 14.26 23.99 1.55
C LYS A 6 14.54 22.95 0.47
N LEU A 7 14.90 21.73 0.86
CA LEU A 7 15.20 20.63 -0.05
C LEU A 7 13.94 19.94 -0.56
N VAL A 8 12.89 19.90 0.28
CA VAL A 8 11.57 19.32 0.02
C VAL A 8 10.53 20.44 0.12
N ALA A 9 10.54 21.35 -0.85
CA ALA A 9 9.80 22.62 -0.80
C ALA A 9 8.29 22.47 -0.59
N ASN A 10 7.71 21.34 -0.97
CA ASN A 10 6.27 21.08 -0.87
C ASN A 10 5.89 20.30 0.40
N ALA A 11 6.80 20.10 1.35
CA ALA A 11 6.48 19.52 2.65
C ALA A 11 5.62 20.49 3.48
N PRO A 12 4.45 20.08 4.00
CA PRO A 12 3.60 20.95 4.81
C PRO A 12 4.24 21.23 6.18
N GLU A 13 3.79 22.28 6.85
CA GLU A 13 4.27 22.62 8.20
C GLU A 13 4.12 21.43 9.17
N GLY A 14 5.17 21.19 9.97
CA GLY A 14 5.24 20.09 10.91
C GLY A 14 5.45 18.71 10.30
N ARG A 15 5.62 18.59 8.96
CA ARG A 15 5.82 17.30 8.26
C ARG A 15 6.96 16.47 8.85
N PHE A 16 8.05 17.10 9.28
CA PHE A 16 9.25 16.42 9.77
C PHE A 16 9.44 16.50 11.29
N ASP A 17 8.41 16.88 12.04
CA ASP A 17 8.49 16.96 13.50
C ASP A 17 8.75 15.56 14.08
N GLY A 18 9.74 15.46 14.97
CA GLY A 18 10.16 14.18 15.55
C GLY A 18 10.92 13.24 14.60
N ILE A 19 11.25 13.66 13.37
CA ILE A 19 12.01 12.85 12.40
C ILE A 19 13.52 13.16 12.49
N THR A 20 14.30 12.14 12.82
CA THR A 20 15.76 12.17 12.91
C THR A 20 16.41 11.66 11.64
N ARG A 21 17.43 12.37 11.17
CA ARG A 21 18.29 11.99 10.05
C ARG A 21 19.75 11.96 10.52
N PRO A 22 20.50 10.89 10.26
CA PRO A 22 21.93 10.83 10.58
C PRO A 22 22.81 11.54 9.53
N TYR A 23 22.21 12.02 8.43
CA TYR A 23 22.89 12.76 7.35
C TYR A 23 22.43 14.22 7.32
N SER A 24 23.24 15.07 6.69
CA SER A 24 23.02 16.51 6.63
C SER A 24 22.21 16.95 5.40
N ALA A 25 21.75 18.20 5.38
CA ALA A 25 21.17 18.81 4.19
C ALA A 25 22.21 18.93 3.04
N GLU A 26 23.49 19.14 3.37
CA GLU A 26 24.58 19.19 2.39
C GLU A 26 24.79 17.84 1.70
N ASP A 27 24.65 16.72 2.42
CA ASP A 27 24.69 15.39 1.81
C ASP A 27 23.60 15.20 0.76
N VAL A 28 22.38 15.67 1.06
CA VAL A 28 21.27 15.61 0.09
C VAL A 28 21.58 16.46 -1.14
N GLN A 29 22.06 17.69 -0.96
CA GLN A 29 22.45 18.55 -2.08
C GLN A 29 23.55 17.92 -2.94
N ARG A 30 24.54 17.30 -2.30
CA ARG A 30 25.64 16.62 -2.98
C ARG A 30 25.18 15.40 -3.79
N LEU A 31 24.15 14.71 -3.34
CA LEU A 31 23.67 13.44 -3.95
C LEU A 31 22.50 13.61 -4.93
N ARG A 32 21.85 14.79 -4.99
CA ARG A 32 20.64 15.00 -5.81
C ARG A 32 20.85 15.42 -7.26
N GLY A 33 22.10 15.59 -7.69
CA GLY A 33 22.43 16.04 -9.05
C GLY A 33 22.19 17.54 -9.26
N SER A 34 22.42 18.00 -10.50
CA SER A 34 22.44 19.43 -10.87
C SER A 34 21.15 19.96 -11.48
N ILE A 35 20.16 19.09 -11.73
CA ILE A 35 18.89 19.45 -12.35
C ILE A 35 17.73 19.14 -11.42
N GLU A 36 16.72 20.00 -11.42
CA GLU A 36 15.49 19.73 -10.69
C GLU A 36 14.57 18.84 -11.53
N ILE A 37 14.25 17.66 -11.01
CA ILE A 37 13.24 16.74 -11.56
C ILE A 37 12.06 16.70 -10.60
N ARG A 38 10.85 16.88 -11.12
CA ARG A 38 9.62 16.91 -10.31
C ARG A 38 8.88 15.57 -10.39
N TYR A 39 8.44 15.08 -9.23
CA TYR A 39 7.68 13.84 -9.08
C TYR A 39 6.26 14.14 -8.60
N SER A 40 5.46 14.78 -9.46
CA SER A 40 4.19 15.42 -9.08
C SER A 40 3.18 14.49 -8.40
N LEU A 41 3.07 13.23 -8.84
CA LEU A 41 2.14 12.26 -8.24
C LEU A 41 2.58 11.84 -6.84
N ALA A 42 3.87 11.59 -6.62
CA ALA A 42 4.41 11.25 -5.31
C ALA A 42 4.25 12.43 -4.34
N GLU A 43 4.51 13.65 -4.79
CA GLU A 43 4.33 14.86 -3.99
C GLU A 43 2.87 15.06 -3.56
N LYS A 44 1.94 15.07 -4.52
CA LYS A 44 0.51 15.24 -4.25
C LYS A 44 -0.04 14.12 -3.38
N GLY A 45 0.33 12.87 -3.70
CA GLY A 45 -0.06 11.70 -2.94
C GLY A 45 0.43 11.74 -1.49
N ALA A 46 1.72 12.03 -1.27
CA ALA A 46 2.30 12.10 0.07
C ALA A 46 1.65 13.19 0.93
N ASN A 47 1.44 14.38 0.36
CA ASN A 47 0.79 15.48 1.08
C ASN A 47 -0.68 15.18 1.42
N ARG A 48 -1.43 14.62 0.46
CA ARG A 48 -2.81 14.19 0.70
C ARG A 48 -2.88 13.09 1.76
N LEU A 49 -1.99 12.10 1.70
CA LEU A 49 -1.94 11.03 2.70
C LEU A 49 -1.67 11.61 4.09
N TRP A 50 -0.71 12.52 4.21
CA TRP A 50 -0.41 13.20 5.47
C TRP A 50 -1.62 13.96 6.01
N GLU A 51 -2.33 14.70 5.16
CA GLU A 51 -3.55 15.41 5.54
C GLU A 51 -4.65 14.46 6.02
N LEU A 52 -4.93 13.39 5.26
CA LEU A 52 -5.93 12.40 5.63
C LEU A 52 -5.63 11.73 6.98
N LEU A 53 -4.36 11.36 7.22
CA LEU A 53 -3.97 10.72 8.49
C LEU A 53 -4.14 11.64 9.71
N LYS A 54 -4.06 12.96 9.53
CA LYS A 54 -4.25 13.94 10.59
C LYS A 54 -5.72 14.30 10.82
N ASN A 55 -6.53 14.32 9.75
CA ASN A 55 -7.88 14.88 9.80
C ASN A 55 -8.98 13.83 9.87
N GLU A 56 -8.72 12.59 9.45
CA GLU A 56 -9.69 11.50 9.55
C GLU A 56 -9.54 10.76 10.89
N ASP A 57 -10.64 10.13 11.35
CA ASP A 57 -10.59 9.21 12.49
C ASP A 57 -9.55 8.10 12.24
N PHE A 58 -9.60 7.54 11.03
CA PHE A 58 -8.59 6.65 10.44
C PHE A 58 -8.78 6.62 8.91
N VAL A 59 -7.73 6.23 8.19
CA VAL A 59 -7.73 6.00 6.75
C VAL A 59 -7.65 4.50 6.51
N ASN A 60 -8.68 3.92 5.91
CA ASN A 60 -8.69 2.50 5.55
C ASN A 60 -8.48 2.27 4.05
N ALA A 61 -7.87 1.15 3.70
CA ALA A 61 -7.54 0.78 2.32
C ALA A 61 -7.68 -0.74 2.08
N LEU A 62 -7.75 -1.11 0.80
CA LEU A 62 -7.77 -2.50 0.35
C LEU A 62 -6.57 -2.76 -0.58
N GLY A 63 -6.00 -3.96 -0.50
CA GLY A 63 -4.94 -4.40 -1.40
C GLY A 63 -5.39 -4.51 -2.85
N ALA A 64 -4.88 -3.64 -3.72
CA ALA A 64 -5.09 -3.68 -5.16
C ALA A 64 -3.92 -4.36 -5.88
N MET A 65 -4.23 -5.34 -6.73
CA MET A 65 -3.27 -6.00 -7.64
C MET A 65 -3.42 -5.57 -9.10
N THR A 66 -4.45 -4.79 -9.42
CA THR A 66 -4.62 -4.22 -10.76
C THR A 66 -5.08 -2.77 -10.68
N GLY A 67 -4.90 -2.03 -11.78
CA GLY A 67 -5.40 -0.67 -11.89
C GLY A 67 -6.92 -0.56 -11.81
N ASN A 68 -7.68 -1.51 -12.38
CA ASN A 68 -9.14 -1.47 -12.29
C ASN A 68 -9.65 -1.75 -10.87
N GLN A 69 -8.99 -2.63 -10.10
CA GLN A 69 -9.33 -2.79 -8.69
C GLN A 69 -9.16 -1.46 -7.93
N ALA A 70 -8.04 -0.77 -8.12
CA ALA A 70 -7.81 0.54 -7.51
C ALA A 70 -8.84 1.60 -7.96
N MET A 71 -9.17 1.64 -9.24
CA MET A 71 -10.21 2.54 -9.77
C MET A 71 -11.57 2.29 -9.11
N GLN A 72 -12.00 1.03 -8.97
CA GLN A 72 -13.26 0.72 -8.30
C GLN A 72 -13.23 1.01 -6.79
N GLN A 73 -12.09 0.80 -6.13
CA GLN A 73 -11.90 1.20 -4.73
C GLN A 73 -12.12 2.71 -4.53
N VAL A 74 -11.54 3.54 -5.41
CA VAL A 74 -11.71 5.01 -5.36
C VAL A 74 -13.13 5.41 -5.74
N ARG A 75 -13.72 4.80 -6.78
CA ARG A 75 -15.12 5.05 -7.18
C ARG A 75 -16.10 4.77 -6.04
N ALA A 76 -15.85 3.71 -5.26
CA ALA A 76 -16.64 3.37 -4.07
C ALA A 76 -16.42 4.31 -2.87
N GLY A 77 -15.52 5.28 -2.98
CA GLY A 77 -15.27 6.31 -1.96
C GLY A 77 -14.12 6.02 -0.99
N LEU A 78 -13.31 4.96 -1.22
CA LEU A 78 -12.10 4.77 -0.42
C LEU A 78 -11.07 5.87 -0.72
N LYS A 79 -10.46 6.41 0.34
CA LYS A 79 -9.57 7.57 0.25
C LYS A 79 -8.09 7.21 0.05
N ALA A 80 -7.74 5.93 0.08
CA ALA A 80 -6.37 5.44 -0.09
C ALA A 80 -6.36 4.03 -0.70
N ILE A 81 -5.23 3.67 -1.31
CA ILE A 81 -5.00 2.36 -1.93
C ILE A 81 -3.81 1.70 -1.22
N TYR A 82 -3.94 0.41 -0.92
CA TYR A 82 -2.83 -0.40 -0.46
C TYR A 82 -2.30 -1.25 -1.61
N LEU A 83 -0.97 -1.30 -1.78
CA LEU A 83 -0.30 -2.15 -2.76
C LEU A 83 0.48 -3.22 -1.99
N SER A 84 0.02 -4.48 -2.07
CA SER A 84 0.60 -5.60 -1.34
C SER A 84 1.70 -6.31 -2.12
N GLY A 85 2.87 -6.52 -1.49
CA GLY A 85 3.97 -7.32 -2.05
C GLY A 85 3.58 -8.79 -2.20
N TRP A 86 2.78 -9.32 -1.26
CA TRP A 86 2.19 -10.66 -1.38
C TRP A 86 1.36 -10.81 -2.66
N GLN A 87 0.52 -9.83 -2.98
CA GLN A 87 -0.32 -9.87 -4.19
C GLN A 87 0.50 -9.72 -5.47
N VAL A 88 1.57 -8.91 -5.43
CA VAL A 88 2.55 -8.82 -6.52
C VAL A 88 3.21 -10.19 -6.75
N ALA A 89 3.68 -10.86 -5.69
CA ALA A 89 4.24 -12.20 -5.76
C ALA A 89 3.25 -13.21 -6.36
N ALA A 90 2.00 -13.15 -5.92
CA ALA A 90 0.97 -14.09 -6.34
C ALA A 90 0.61 -13.98 -7.84
N ASP A 91 0.38 -12.76 -8.35
CA ASP A 91 -0.30 -12.62 -9.65
C ASP A 91 0.05 -11.35 -10.45
N SER A 92 1.03 -10.55 -10.04
CA SER A 92 1.28 -9.24 -10.70
C SER A 92 2.74 -8.80 -10.70
N ASN A 93 3.67 -9.75 -10.80
CA ASN A 93 5.11 -9.45 -10.82
C ASN A 93 5.75 -9.53 -12.21
N THR A 94 6.95 -8.95 -12.29
CA THR A 94 7.74 -8.82 -13.53
C THR A 94 8.47 -10.09 -13.94
N ALA A 95 8.42 -11.16 -13.15
CA ALA A 95 8.84 -12.49 -13.59
C ALA A 95 7.68 -13.30 -14.22
N SER A 96 6.47 -12.72 -14.31
CA SER A 96 5.29 -13.35 -14.91
C SER A 96 5.04 -14.76 -14.36
N SER A 97 5.23 -14.93 -13.05
CA SER A 97 5.15 -16.22 -12.36
C SER A 97 4.35 -16.07 -11.08
N MET A 98 3.66 -17.13 -10.66
CA MET A 98 3.01 -17.17 -9.35
C MET A 98 4.05 -17.59 -8.29
N TYR A 99 4.26 -16.73 -7.30
CA TYR A 99 5.17 -16.98 -6.18
C TYR A 99 4.46 -16.90 -4.82
N PRO A 100 4.96 -17.65 -3.81
CA PRO A 100 4.67 -17.32 -2.43
C PRO A 100 5.35 -15.99 -2.03
N ASP A 101 4.85 -15.38 -0.95
CA ASP A 101 5.38 -14.13 -0.39
C ASP A 101 6.70 -14.33 0.36
N GLN A 102 7.79 -14.38 -0.41
CA GLN A 102 9.16 -14.62 0.06
C GLN A 102 10.23 -13.82 -0.72
N SER A 103 9.88 -12.64 -1.24
CA SER A 103 10.81 -11.79 -2.01
C SER A 103 11.46 -12.47 -3.24
N LEU A 104 10.78 -13.45 -3.85
CA LEU A 104 11.31 -14.20 -5.00
C LEU A 104 11.23 -13.42 -6.32
N TYR A 105 10.34 -12.44 -6.38
CA TYR A 105 10.10 -11.68 -7.60
C TYR A 105 11.15 -10.56 -7.78
N PRO A 106 11.40 -10.09 -9.02
CA PRO A 106 12.34 -9.00 -9.26
C PRO A 106 11.89 -7.71 -8.58
N ALA A 107 12.82 -7.02 -7.91
CA ALA A 107 12.54 -5.87 -7.02
C ALA A 107 11.78 -4.69 -7.68
N ASN A 108 11.74 -4.61 -9.02
CA ASN A 108 10.99 -3.57 -9.73
C ASN A 108 9.49 -3.85 -9.86
N ALA A 109 9.01 -5.04 -9.48
CA ALA A 109 7.64 -5.46 -9.71
C ALA A 109 6.59 -4.57 -9.03
N ALA A 110 6.77 -4.29 -7.74
CA ALA A 110 5.82 -3.47 -6.99
C ALA A 110 5.82 -1.99 -7.44
N PRO A 111 6.97 -1.35 -7.74
CA PRO A 111 6.98 -0.05 -8.42
C PRO A 111 6.25 -0.03 -9.78
N GLU A 112 6.38 -1.08 -10.60
CA GLU A 112 5.62 -1.17 -11.85
C GLU A 112 4.11 -1.27 -11.62
N LEU A 113 3.68 -1.99 -10.58
CA LEU A 113 2.27 -2.02 -10.19
C LEU A 113 1.77 -0.66 -9.69
N ALA A 114 2.57 0.07 -8.88
CA ALA A 114 2.21 1.43 -8.44
C ALA A 114 2.02 2.37 -9.64
N ARG A 115 2.91 2.27 -10.64
CA ARG A 115 2.80 3.01 -11.90
C ARG A 115 1.53 2.64 -12.65
N ARG A 116 1.18 1.35 -12.75
CA ARG A 116 -0.06 0.87 -13.40
C ARG A 116 -1.30 1.43 -12.71
N ILE A 117 -1.35 1.39 -11.38
CA ILE A 117 -2.45 1.95 -10.59
C ILE A 117 -2.62 3.44 -10.91
N ASN A 118 -1.55 4.23 -10.78
CA ASN A 118 -1.60 5.66 -11.07
C ASN A 118 -2.01 5.97 -12.52
N ARG A 119 -1.59 5.16 -13.51
CA ARG A 119 -2.02 5.32 -14.91
C ARG A 119 -3.50 5.03 -15.12
N THR A 120 -4.06 4.04 -14.43
CA THR A 120 -5.50 3.77 -14.49
C THR A 120 -6.30 4.89 -13.83
N LEU A 121 -5.88 5.39 -12.67
CA LEU A 121 -6.51 6.54 -12.02
C LEU A 121 -6.42 7.80 -12.89
N GLN A 122 -5.28 8.02 -13.57
CA GLN A 122 -5.13 9.09 -14.54
C GLN A 122 -6.12 8.97 -15.70
N ARG A 123 -6.39 7.76 -16.20
CA ARG A 123 -7.40 7.54 -17.25
C ARG A 123 -8.81 7.84 -16.74
N ALA A 124 -9.15 7.40 -15.53
CA ALA A 124 -10.45 7.68 -14.92
C ALA A 124 -10.70 9.20 -14.78
N ASP A 125 -9.69 9.94 -14.32
CA ASP A 125 -9.70 11.40 -14.25
C ASP A 125 -9.88 12.08 -15.61
N GLN A 126 -9.14 11.61 -16.62
CA GLN A 126 -9.22 12.10 -17.99
C GLN A 126 -10.60 11.87 -18.62
N ILE A 127 -11.23 10.72 -18.36
CA ILE A 127 -12.58 10.40 -18.84
C ILE A 127 -13.57 11.43 -18.29
N GLU A 128 -13.66 11.59 -16.98
CA GLU A 128 -14.65 12.49 -16.37
C GLU A 128 -14.38 13.96 -16.67
N THR A 129 -13.10 14.37 -16.73
CA THR A 129 -12.71 15.71 -17.16
C THR A 129 -13.18 15.99 -18.60
N SER A 130 -12.99 15.03 -19.51
CA SER A 130 -13.41 15.19 -20.92
C SER A 130 -14.93 15.23 -21.10
N GLU A 131 -15.68 14.63 -20.19
CA GLU A 131 -17.14 14.65 -20.20
C GLU A 131 -17.74 15.98 -19.69
N GLY A 132 -16.93 16.82 -19.03
CA GLY A 132 -17.30 18.19 -18.67
C GLY A 132 -18.36 18.32 -17.56
N LYS A 133 -18.60 17.25 -16.78
CA LYS A 133 -19.62 17.22 -15.71
C LYS A 133 -19.03 17.29 -14.29
N GLY A 134 -17.72 17.52 -14.18
CA GLY A 134 -16.99 17.37 -12.92
C GLY A 134 -16.64 15.91 -12.63
N LEU A 135 -15.92 15.69 -11.53
CA LEU A 135 -15.54 14.35 -11.08
C LEU A 135 -16.67 13.72 -10.25
N SER A 136 -16.83 12.40 -10.33
CA SER A 136 -17.77 11.64 -9.48
C SER A 136 -17.21 11.35 -8.08
N VAL A 137 -15.92 11.60 -7.89
CA VAL A 137 -15.17 11.42 -6.64
C VAL A 137 -14.42 12.71 -6.29
N GLU A 138 -14.01 12.87 -5.03
CA GLU A 138 -13.22 14.05 -4.61
C GLU A 138 -11.91 14.17 -5.39
N THR A 139 -11.23 13.03 -5.60
CA THR A 139 -10.08 12.94 -6.50
C THR A 139 -9.90 11.49 -6.95
N TRP A 140 -9.47 11.31 -8.20
CA TRP A 140 -9.05 10.00 -8.69
C TRP A 140 -7.67 9.59 -8.16
N PHE A 141 -6.82 10.55 -7.81
CA PHE A 141 -5.44 10.29 -7.39
C PHE A 141 -5.35 10.00 -5.88
N ALA A 142 -6.05 8.96 -5.44
CA ALA A 142 -5.94 8.49 -4.06
C ALA A 142 -4.50 8.05 -3.73
N PRO A 143 -3.95 8.40 -2.56
CA PRO A 143 -2.59 8.02 -2.18
C PRO A 143 -2.40 6.51 -2.11
N ILE A 144 -1.31 6.05 -2.72
CA ILE A 144 -0.89 4.64 -2.68
C ILE A 144 0.12 4.47 -1.54
N VAL A 145 -0.19 3.57 -0.60
CA VAL A 145 0.78 3.05 0.37
C VAL A 145 1.27 1.69 -0.13
N ALA A 146 2.58 1.59 -0.40
CA ALA A 146 3.15 0.44 -1.09
C ALA A 146 4.15 -0.36 -0.24
N ASP A 147 4.22 -1.65 -0.56
CA ASP A 147 5.08 -2.65 0.07
C ASP A 147 6.47 -2.70 -0.57
N ALA A 148 7.50 -2.32 0.19
CA ALA A 148 8.91 -2.51 -0.20
C ALA A 148 9.55 -3.75 0.44
N GLU A 149 8.76 -4.61 1.08
CA GLU A 149 9.16 -5.81 1.79
C GLU A 149 10.32 -5.51 2.78
N ALA A 150 11.38 -6.32 2.76
CA ALA A 150 12.61 -6.11 3.50
C ALA A 150 13.62 -5.20 2.75
N GLY A 151 13.20 -4.52 1.68
CA GLY A 151 14.06 -3.68 0.84
C GLY A 151 14.92 -4.44 -0.17
N PHE A 152 14.63 -5.73 -0.42
CA PHE A 152 15.32 -6.59 -1.42
C PHE A 152 16.85 -6.72 -1.24
N GLY A 153 17.37 -6.45 -0.04
CA GLY A 153 18.79 -6.60 0.25
C GLY A 153 19.25 -5.69 1.38
N GLY A 154 20.31 -4.92 1.13
CA GLY A 154 20.87 -3.96 2.07
C GLY A 154 20.33 -2.54 1.88
N PRO A 155 20.94 -1.54 2.55
CA PRO A 155 20.48 -0.15 2.51
C PRO A 155 20.45 0.46 1.10
N LEU A 156 21.34 0.06 0.19
CA LEU A 156 21.33 0.56 -1.19
C LEU A 156 20.14 0.01 -2.01
N ASN A 157 19.73 -1.24 -1.75
CA ASN A 157 18.52 -1.80 -2.36
C ASN A 157 17.28 -1.07 -1.83
N ALA A 158 17.22 -0.80 -0.51
CA ALA A 158 16.16 -0.01 0.10
C ALA A 158 16.08 1.43 -0.45
N PHE A 159 17.23 2.06 -0.71
CA PHE A 159 17.32 3.37 -1.35
C PHE A 159 16.75 3.35 -2.78
N GLU A 160 17.17 2.39 -3.60
CA GLU A 160 16.72 2.32 -5.00
C GLU A 160 15.24 1.96 -5.13
N ILE A 161 14.71 1.03 -4.32
CA ILE A 161 13.27 0.71 -4.38
C ILE A 161 12.41 1.89 -3.92
N MET A 162 12.87 2.67 -2.94
CA MET A 162 12.18 3.89 -2.53
C MET A 162 12.12 4.92 -3.67
N LYS A 163 13.24 5.15 -4.38
CA LYS A 163 13.24 6.01 -5.58
C LYS A 163 12.29 5.50 -6.66
N ALA A 164 12.32 4.20 -6.95
CA ALA A 164 11.43 3.59 -7.95
C ALA A 164 9.95 3.78 -7.60
N PHE A 165 9.58 3.67 -6.32
CA PHE A 165 8.22 3.97 -5.86
C PHE A 165 7.85 5.45 -5.98
N ILE A 166 8.78 6.35 -5.66
CA ILE A 166 8.59 7.80 -5.85
C ILE A 166 8.35 8.12 -7.33
N GLU A 167 9.18 7.60 -8.23
CA GLU A 167 9.00 7.77 -9.68
C GLU A 167 7.65 7.21 -10.18
N ALA A 168 7.21 6.11 -9.57
CA ALA A 168 5.91 5.50 -9.86
C ALA A 168 4.71 6.26 -9.23
N GLY A 169 4.97 7.25 -8.38
CA GLY A 169 3.95 8.10 -7.74
C GLY A 169 3.34 7.51 -6.46
N ALA A 170 4.06 6.69 -5.71
CA ALA A 170 3.62 6.22 -4.40
C ALA A 170 3.65 7.38 -3.36
N ALA A 171 2.67 7.38 -2.45
CA ALA A 171 2.53 8.38 -1.39
C ALA A 171 3.28 7.99 -0.11
N GLY A 172 3.28 6.69 0.21
CA GLY A 172 3.98 6.12 1.35
C GLY A 172 4.52 4.74 1.02
N VAL A 173 5.59 4.34 1.69
CA VAL A 173 6.26 3.05 1.47
C VAL A 173 6.59 2.44 2.83
N HIS A 174 6.29 1.15 2.99
CA HIS A 174 6.63 0.41 4.21
C HIS A 174 7.82 -0.53 4.01
N PHE A 175 8.65 -0.63 5.04
CA PHE A 175 9.80 -1.53 5.11
C PHE A 175 9.70 -2.37 6.39
N GLU A 176 10.13 -3.63 6.34
CA GLU A 176 10.10 -4.53 7.50
C GLU A 176 11.48 -4.99 7.96
N ASP A 177 11.60 -5.36 9.24
CA ASP A 177 12.84 -5.76 9.89
C ASP A 177 13.19 -7.25 9.73
N GLN A 178 12.83 -7.83 8.59
CA GLN A 178 13.22 -9.19 8.20
C GLN A 178 14.52 -9.21 7.37
N LEU A 179 15.17 -10.38 7.34
CA LEU A 179 16.26 -10.66 6.42
C LEU A 179 15.69 -10.89 5.02
N ALA A 180 16.06 -10.05 4.05
CA ALA A 180 15.50 -10.10 2.70
C ALA A 180 15.65 -11.46 2.00
N SER A 181 16.79 -12.15 2.17
CA SER A 181 17.00 -13.47 1.56
C SER A 181 16.13 -14.58 2.15
N GLU A 182 15.52 -14.34 3.31
CA GLU A 182 14.63 -15.28 4.01
C GLU A 182 13.30 -14.62 4.37
N LYS A 183 12.92 -13.55 3.65
CA LYS A 183 11.66 -12.84 3.87
C LYS A 183 10.48 -13.80 3.80
N LYS A 184 9.48 -13.60 4.64
CA LYS A 184 8.20 -14.31 4.58
C LYS A 184 7.04 -13.33 4.73
N CYS A 185 5.85 -13.78 4.34
CA CYS A 185 4.61 -13.19 4.84
C CYS A 185 4.64 -13.15 6.37
N GLY A 186 4.15 -12.05 6.95
CA GLY A 186 4.08 -11.86 8.39
C GLY A 186 3.36 -12.96 9.18
N HIS A 187 2.51 -13.72 8.50
CA HIS A 187 1.67 -14.79 9.06
C HIS A 187 2.21 -16.20 8.76
N LEU A 188 3.40 -16.32 8.17
CA LEU A 188 4.10 -17.59 7.97
C LEU A 188 5.15 -17.82 9.09
N GLY A 189 5.51 -19.08 9.28
CA GLY A 189 6.64 -19.46 10.12
C GLY A 189 8.00 -19.18 9.44
N GLY A 190 9.09 -19.35 10.18
CA GLY A 190 10.44 -19.26 9.64
C GLY A 190 10.97 -17.85 9.37
N LYS A 191 10.31 -16.81 9.90
CA LYS A 191 10.80 -15.42 9.81
C LYS A 191 12.13 -15.25 10.55
N VAL A 192 13.05 -14.54 9.91
CA VAL A 192 14.37 -14.18 10.46
C VAL A 192 14.45 -12.66 10.54
N LEU A 193 14.62 -12.13 11.75
CA LEU A 193 14.82 -10.70 11.97
C LEU A 193 16.25 -10.29 11.61
N ILE A 194 16.41 -9.03 11.20
CA ILE A 194 17.70 -8.33 11.23
C ILE A 194 17.88 -7.56 12.55
N PRO A 195 19.12 -7.17 12.92
CA PRO A 195 19.35 -6.34 14.09
C PRO A 195 18.61 -5.01 13.99
N THR A 196 18.20 -4.46 15.13
CA THR A 196 17.48 -3.17 15.22
C THR A 196 18.22 -2.06 14.44
N ALA A 197 19.54 -1.95 14.58
CA ALA A 197 20.36 -0.99 13.82
C ALA A 197 20.37 -1.24 12.30
N ALA A 198 20.23 -2.49 11.85
CA ALA A 198 20.17 -2.80 10.42
C ALA A 198 18.86 -2.30 9.81
N HIS A 199 17.73 -2.45 10.50
CA HIS A 199 16.46 -1.89 10.03
C HIS A 199 16.45 -0.37 10.06
N ILE A 200 17.03 0.27 11.09
CA ILE A 200 17.21 1.73 11.14
C ILE A 200 18.02 2.23 9.93
N ARG A 201 19.03 1.48 9.47
CA ARG A 201 19.77 1.82 8.23
C ARG A 201 18.88 1.77 6.99
N ASN A 202 17.97 0.80 6.88
CA ASN A 202 17.01 0.73 5.77
C ASN A 202 16.01 1.89 5.80
N LEU A 203 15.45 2.23 6.97
CA LEU A 203 14.55 3.39 7.15
C LEU A 203 15.27 4.71 6.82
N THR A 204 16.53 4.84 7.23
CA THR A 204 17.39 5.98 6.90
C THR A 204 17.63 6.07 5.39
N ALA A 205 17.90 4.94 4.73
CA ALA A 205 18.09 4.89 3.29
C ALA A 205 16.82 5.30 2.53
N ALA A 206 15.65 4.83 2.98
CA ALA A 206 14.36 5.25 2.42
C ALA A 206 14.13 6.75 2.61
N ARG A 207 14.45 7.31 3.78
CA ARG A 207 14.34 8.77 3.98
C ARG A 207 15.31 9.55 3.10
N LEU A 208 16.56 9.08 2.96
CA LEU A 208 17.55 9.74 2.10
C LEU A 208 17.10 9.74 0.64
N ALA A 209 16.51 8.63 0.17
CA ALA A 209 15.91 8.56 -1.16
C ALA A 209 14.80 9.61 -1.33
N ALA A 210 13.87 9.74 -0.38
CA ALA A 210 12.82 10.75 -0.43
C ALA A 210 13.37 12.18 -0.43
N ASP A 211 14.35 12.48 0.43
CA ASP A 211 14.98 13.80 0.51
C ASP A 211 15.76 14.14 -0.78
N VAL A 212 16.50 13.18 -1.36
CA VAL A 212 17.22 13.34 -2.64
C VAL A 212 16.26 13.58 -3.79
N MET A 213 15.14 12.86 -3.81
CA MET A 213 14.07 13.03 -4.80
C MET A 213 13.22 14.29 -4.55
N GLY A 214 13.44 14.99 -3.43
CA GLY A 214 12.78 16.24 -3.11
C GLY A 214 11.28 16.10 -2.83
N VAL A 215 10.83 14.95 -2.30
CA VAL A 215 9.41 14.67 -2.02
C VAL A 215 9.18 14.23 -0.56
N PRO A 216 8.03 14.59 0.06
CA PRO A 216 7.76 14.29 1.47
C PRO A 216 7.15 12.89 1.68
N THR A 217 7.56 11.90 0.89
CA THR A 217 7.02 10.52 0.92
C THR A 217 7.00 9.95 2.34
N LEU A 218 5.91 9.27 2.70
CA LEU A 218 5.76 8.69 4.01
C LEU A 218 6.57 7.39 4.13
N VAL A 219 7.30 7.23 5.23
CA VAL A 219 8.07 6.02 5.56
C VAL A 219 7.39 5.30 6.71
N ILE A 220 6.99 4.05 6.50
CA ILE A 220 6.33 3.22 7.51
C ILE A 220 7.29 2.12 7.97
N ALA A 221 7.60 2.08 9.26
CA ALA A 221 8.44 1.03 9.83
C ALA A 221 7.58 -0.14 10.32
N ARG A 222 7.85 -1.33 9.81
CA ARG A 222 7.19 -2.56 10.23
C ARG A 222 8.13 -3.43 11.05
N THR A 223 7.63 -3.99 12.15
CA THR A 223 8.33 -5.05 12.90
C THR A 223 7.59 -6.38 12.81
N ASP A 224 8.36 -7.46 12.63
CA ASP A 224 7.87 -8.84 12.57
C ASP A 224 8.17 -9.67 13.83
N ALA A 225 8.69 -9.01 14.87
CA ALA A 225 9.17 -9.65 16.11
C ALA A 225 8.09 -10.35 16.95
N GLU A 226 6.80 -10.16 16.63
CA GLU A 226 5.70 -10.79 17.37
C GLU A 226 5.74 -12.31 17.22
N ALA A 227 6.11 -12.81 16.03
CA ALA A 227 6.15 -14.23 15.71
C ALA A 227 7.52 -14.72 15.23
N ALA A 228 8.45 -13.83 14.88
CA ALA A 228 9.78 -14.23 14.41
C ALA A 228 10.64 -14.79 15.55
N LYS A 229 11.16 -16.01 15.36
CA LYS A 229 11.95 -16.75 16.38
C LYS A 229 13.44 -16.80 16.06
N LEU A 230 13.86 -16.17 14.97
CA LEU A 230 15.23 -16.15 14.50
C LEU A 230 15.71 -14.71 14.34
N LEU A 231 17.01 -14.49 14.58
CA LEU A 231 17.70 -13.23 14.41
C LEU A 231 19.07 -13.49 13.78
N THR A 232 19.48 -12.67 12.80
CA THR A 232 20.76 -12.92 12.12
C THR A 232 21.99 -12.71 13.00
N SER A 233 21.94 -11.75 13.94
CA SER A 233 23.07 -11.43 14.81
C SER A 233 22.60 -10.74 16.09
N ASP A 234 23.26 -11.04 17.20
CA ASP A 234 23.07 -10.41 18.52
C ASP A 234 23.99 -9.18 18.74
N ILE A 235 24.55 -8.63 17.66
CA ILE A 235 25.51 -7.53 17.72
C ILE A 235 24.93 -6.27 18.37
N ASP A 236 23.63 -6.01 18.16
CA ASP A 236 22.93 -4.85 18.70
C ASP A 236 22.46 -5.14 20.13
N GLU A 237 22.92 -4.32 21.08
CA GLU A 237 22.60 -4.47 22.51
C GLU A 237 21.11 -4.43 22.81
N ARG A 238 20.32 -3.75 21.97
CA ARG A 238 18.85 -3.66 22.10
C ARG A 238 18.16 -4.99 21.82
N ASP A 239 18.79 -5.87 21.05
CA ASP A 239 18.24 -7.18 20.68
C ASP A 239 18.63 -8.28 21.68
N ARG A 240 19.79 -8.14 22.35
CA ARG A 240 20.34 -9.13 23.30
C ARG A 240 19.36 -9.58 24.40
N PRO A 241 18.52 -8.71 25.01
CA PRO A 241 17.56 -9.13 26.04
C PRO A 241 16.58 -10.21 25.56
N PHE A 242 16.36 -10.29 24.24
CA PHE A 242 15.42 -11.21 23.62
C PHE A 242 16.10 -12.44 23.03
N VAL A 243 17.44 -12.52 23.02
CA VAL A 243 18.17 -13.68 22.52
C VAL A 243 18.10 -14.83 23.54
N ASP A 244 17.78 -16.02 23.06
CA ASP A 244 17.86 -17.26 23.82
C ASP A 244 19.24 -17.89 23.58
N TYR A 245 20.20 -17.50 24.41
CA TYR A 245 21.58 -17.99 24.33
C TYR A 245 21.70 -19.48 24.69
N ASP A 246 20.81 -20.02 25.52
CA ASP A 246 20.83 -21.42 25.95
C ASP A 246 20.41 -22.36 24.82
N ALA A 247 19.50 -21.90 23.95
CA ALA A 247 19.04 -22.68 22.80
C ALA A 247 20.06 -22.76 21.64
N GLY A 248 21.20 -22.07 21.76
CA GLY A 248 22.28 -22.05 20.78
C GLY A 248 21.87 -21.42 19.44
N ARG A 249 22.73 -21.58 18.43
CA ARG A 249 22.46 -21.11 17.06
C ARG A 249 21.92 -22.23 16.18
N THR A 250 21.22 -21.87 15.11
CA THR A 250 20.83 -22.82 14.05
C THR A 250 22.03 -23.28 13.23
N ALA A 251 21.84 -24.27 12.35
CA ALA A 251 22.89 -24.74 11.44
C ALA A 251 23.38 -23.64 10.47
N GLU A 252 22.48 -22.75 10.06
CA GLU A 252 22.74 -21.57 9.23
C GLU A 252 23.45 -20.45 10.01
N GLY A 253 23.55 -20.58 11.33
CA GLY A 253 24.20 -19.63 12.22
C GLY A 253 23.29 -18.55 12.81
N PHE A 254 21.96 -18.66 12.65
CA PHE A 254 21.00 -17.70 13.23
C PHE A 254 20.85 -17.89 14.74
N TYR A 255 20.67 -16.79 15.46
CA TYR A 255 20.29 -16.79 16.87
C TYR A 255 18.81 -17.09 17.03
N ARG A 256 18.45 -17.74 18.15
CA ARG A 256 17.06 -17.89 18.56
C ARG A 256 16.64 -16.72 19.42
N VAL A 257 15.42 -16.24 19.23
CA VAL A 257 14.88 -15.12 20.00
C VAL A 257 13.51 -15.43 20.59
N LYS A 258 13.24 -14.82 21.73
CA LYS A 258 11.94 -14.78 22.41
C LYS A 258 11.06 -13.79 21.66
N ASN A 259 10.17 -14.31 20.83
CA ASN A 259 9.19 -13.52 20.08
C ASN A 259 8.08 -12.98 21.01
N GLY A 260 7.36 -11.96 20.56
CA GLY A 260 6.16 -11.45 21.24
C GLY A 260 6.06 -9.93 21.25
N LEU A 261 5.17 -9.40 22.08
CA LEU A 261 4.85 -7.97 22.10
C LEU A 261 6.00 -7.10 22.66
N GLU A 262 6.76 -7.61 23.63
CA GLU A 262 7.88 -6.88 24.25
C GLU A 262 8.97 -6.45 23.25
N PRO A 263 9.56 -7.36 22.43
CA PRO A 263 10.52 -6.95 21.41
C PRO A 263 9.90 -6.05 20.34
N CYS A 264 8.60 -6.20 20.03
CA CYS A 264 7.90 -5.31 19.11
C CYS A 264 7.85 -3.87 19.64
N ILE A 265 7.48 -3.67 20.90
CA ILE A 265 7.44 -2.33 21.51
C ILE A 265 8.85 -1.72 21.55
N ALA A 266 9.86 -2.50 21.97
CA ALA A 266 11.24 -2.03 22.02
C ALA A 266 11.76 -1.59 20.63
N ARG A 267 11.51 -2.40 19.60
CA ARG A 267 11.86 -2.09 18.21
C ARG A 267 11.09 -0.89 17.66
N ALA A 268 9.79 -0.82 17.92
CA ALA A 268 8.94 0.31 17.54
C ALA A 268 9.47 1.63 18.10
N ILE A 269 9.78 1.70 19.39
CA ILE A 269 10.39 2.88 20.02
C ILE A 269 11.71 3.24 19.32
N ALA A 270 12.55 2.25 19.01
CA ALA A 270 13.81 2.50 18.30
C ALA A 270 13.62 3.01 16.86
N TYR A 271 12.54 2.59 16.17
CA TYR A 271 12.24 2.98 14.80
C TYR A 271 11.45 4.29 14.68
N ALA A 272 10.81 4.72 15.77
CA ALA A 272 9.95 5.90 15.82
C ALA A 272 10.62 7.17 15.27
N PRO A 273 11.87 7.53 15.60
CA PRO A 273 12.50 8.73 15.05
C PRO A 273 12.78 8.65 13.55
N HIS A 274 12.73 7.46 12.94
CA HIS A 274 13.11 7.22 11.54
C HIS A 274 11.91 6.93 10.64
N SER A 275 10.69 6.99 11.17
CA SER A 275 9.45 6.64 10.47
C SER A 275 8.30 7.58 10.81
N ASP A 276 7.41 7.74 9.85
CA ASP A 276 6.18 8.55 9.98
C ASP A 276 5.07 7.73 10.66
N LEU A 277 5.00 6.44 10.36
CA LEU A 277 4.10 5.49 11.01
C LEU A 277 4.85 4.22 11.43
N ILE A 278 4.33 3.54 12.45
CA ILE A 278 4.83 2.24 12.88
C ILE A 278 3.73 1.17 12.76
N TRP A 279 4.12 -0.01 12.32
CA TRP A 279 3.27 -1.19 12.20
C TRP A 279 3.92 -2.37 12.92
N CYS A 280 3.18 -3.02 13.82
CA CYS A 280 3.52 -4.34 14.34
C CYS A 280 2.65 -5.39 13.64
N GLU A 281 3.27 -6.36 13.00
CA GLU A 281 2.52 -7.53 12.53
C GLU A 281 2.07 -8.38 13.73
N THR A 282 0.89 -8.99 13.66
CA THR A 282 0.30 -9.75 14.76
C THR A 282 -0.22 -11.11 14.31
N SER A 283 -0.31 -12.07 15.23
CA SER A 283 -0.80 -13.42 14.94
C SER A 283 -2.33 -13.56 14.92
N LYS A 284 -3.07 -12.58 15.47
CA LYS A 284 -4.54 -12.57 15.58
C LYS A 284 -5.11 -11.15 15.55
N PRO A 285 -6.39 -10.97 15.15
CA PRO A 285 -7.06 -9.67 15.24
C PRO A 285 -7.49 -9.42 16.70
N ASP A 286 -6.59 -8.86 17.50
CA ASP A 286 -6.77 -8.68 18.95
C ASP A 286 -6.64 -7.19 19.36
N LEU A 287 -7.76 -6.59 19.75
CA LEU A 287 -7.82 -5.18 20.20
C LEU A 287 -7.06 -4.94 21.50
N GLU A 288 -6.96 -5.94 22.39
CA GLU A 288 -6.22 -5.83 23.64
C GLU A 288 -4.71 -5.75 23.39
N GLN A 289 -4.21 -6.62 22.50
CA GLN A 289 -2.81 -6.58 22.07
C GLN A 289 -2.51 -5.26 21.34
N ALA A 290 -3.41 -4.84 20.45
CA ALA A 290 -3.26 -3.59 19.71
C ALA A 290 -3.19 -2.37 20.65
N ARG A 291 -4.04 -2.33 21.68
CA ARG A 291 -4.01 -1.27 22.68
C ARG A 291 -2.72 -1.24 23.48
N LYS A 292 -2.23 -2.40 23.96
CA LYS A 292 -0.96 -2.49 24.70
C LYS A 292 0.24 -2.05 23.87
N PHE A 293 0.26 -2.39 22.57
CA PHE A 293 1.29 -1.91 21.65
C PHE A 293 1.24 -0.38 21.53
N ALA A 294 0.06 0.18 21.29
CA ALA A 294 -0.14 1.61 21.14
C ALA A 294 0.28 2.37 22.41
N GLU A 295 -0.23 1.98 23.58
CA GLU A 295 0.15 2.55 24.88
C GLU A 295 1.67 2.47 25.12
N GLY A 296 2.30 1.34 24.76
CA GLY A 296 3.74 1.14 24.90
C GLY A 296 4.58 2.09 24.04
N VAL A 297 4.15 2.35 22.80
CA VAL A 297 4.81 3.30 21.88
C VAL A 297 4.52 4.74 22.29
N HIS A 298 3.27 5.08 22.56
CA HIS A 298 2.82 6.44 22.87
C HIS A 298 3.36 6.95 24.21
N ARG A 299 3.75 6.07 25.13
CA ARG A 299 4.46 6.48 26.35
C ARG A 299 5.78 7.19 26.04
N GLU A 300 6.51 6.76 25.01
CA GLU A 300 7.79 7.37 24.60
C GLU A 300 7.62 8.37 23.44
N HIS A 301 6.63 8.13 22.57
CA HIS A 301 6.34 8.96 21.40
C HIS A 301 4.83 9.24 21.28
N PRO A 302 4.29 10.20 22.07
CA PRO A 302 2.84 10.42 22.20
C PRO A 302 2.08 10.67 20.88
N ASP A 303 2.71 11.37 19.94
CA ASP A 303 2.09 11.75 18.67
C ASP A 303 2.36 10.74 17.53
N LYS A 304 2.98 9.59 17.82
CA LYS A 304 3.36 8.63 16.78
C LYS A 304 2.14 7.93 16.21
N MET A 305 1.89 8.14 14.92
CA MET A 305 0.83 7.44 14.20
C MET A 305 1.19 5.96 13.99
N LEU A 306 0.18 5.11 14.06
CA LEU A 306 0.35 3.66 13.89
C LEU A 306 -0.40 3.18 12.65
N ALA A 307 0.01 2.01 12.15
CA ALA A 307 -0.68 1.31 11.08
C ALA A 307 -1.03 -0.13 11.47
N TYR A 308 -2.17 -0.63 10.99
CA TYR A 308 -2.69 -1.95 11.35
C TYR A 308 -3.11 -2.77 10.13
N ASN A 309 -2.59 -3.99 10.04
CA ASN A 309 -2.98 -4.96 9.03
C ASN A 309 -4.23 -5.75 9.49
N CYS A 310 -5.37 -5.47 8.88
CA CYS A 310 -6.59 -6.25 9.00
C CYS A 310 -6.49 -7.51 8.10
N SER A 311 -5.58 -8.41 8.46
CA SER A 311 -5.10 -9.49 7.61
C SER A 311 -6.18 -10.53 7.25
N PRO A 312 -6.34 -10.89 5.96
CA PRO A 312 -7.11 -12.06 5.54
C PRO A 312 -6.53 -13.40 5.98
N SER A 313 -5.24 -13.42 6.40
CA SER A 313 -4.64 -14.61 7.00
C SER A 313 -5.26 -14.95 8.37
N PHE A 314 -6.04 -14.03 8.95
CA PHE A 314 -6.88 -14.32 10.10
C PHE A 314 -8.18 -14.99 9.68
N ASN A 315 -8.57 -16.05 10.40
CA ASN A 315 -9.96 -16.48 10.38
C ASN A 315 -10.78 -15.58 11.33
N TRP A 316 -11.40 -14.54 10.78
CA TRP A 316 -12.10 -13.50 11.55
C TRP A 316 -13.20 -14.06 12.46
N LYS A 317 -14.17 -14.82 11.91
CA LYS A 317 -15.28 -15.39 12.69
C LYS A 317 -14.86 -16.49 13.68
N LYS A 318 -13.68 -17.09 13.49
CA LYS A 318 -13.12 -18.01 14.50
C LYS A 318 -12.57 -17.26 15.72
N ASN A 319 -12.06 -16.04 15.54
CA ASN A 319 -11.44 -15.28 16.61
C ASN A 319 -12.41 -14.29 17.29
N LEU A 320 -13.35 -13.72 16.53
CA LEU A 320 -14.18 -12.61 16.96
C LEU A 320 -15.66 -12.83 16.63
N ASP A 321 -16.53 -12.28 17.47
CA ASP A 321 -17.96 -12.16 17.17
C ASP A 321 -18.26 -11.02 16.19
N ASP A 322 -19.45 -11.05 15.58
CA ASP A 322 -19.87 -10.08 14.56
C ASP A 322 -19.90 -8.63 15.10
N SER A 323 -20.21 -8.44 16.39
CA SER A 323 -20.25 -7.11 17.01
C SER A 323 -18.85 -6.50 17.16
N THR A 324 -17.86 -7.34 17.44
CA THR A 324 -16.46 -6.96 17.59
C THR A 324 -15.84 -6.70 16.23
N ILE A 325 -16.14 -7.54 15.23
CA ILE A 325 -15.73 -7.30 13.83
C ILE A 325 -16.27 -5.94 13.35
N ALA A 326 -17.55 -5.63 13.59
CA ALA A 326 -18.18 -4.40 13.14
C ALA A 326 -17.54 -3.13 13.72
N LYS A 327 -17.02 -3.17 14.96
CA LYS A 327 -16.34 -2.03 15.59
C LYS A 327 -14.82 -2.02 15.44
N PHE A 328 -14.21 -3.10 14.94
CA PHE A 328 -12.77 -3.34 15.03
C PHE A 328 -11.91 -2.17 14.55
N GLN A 329 -12.17 -1.66 13.34
CA GLN A 329 -11.39 -0.55 12.77
C GLN A 329 -11.59 0.78 13.52
N ARG A 330 -12.80 1.03 14.02
CA ARG A 330 -13.11 2.23 14.79
C ARG A 330 -12.36 2.25 16.12
N GLU A 331 -12.35 1.13 16.84
CA GLU A 331 -11.60 1.00 18.09
C GLU A 331 -10.09 1.16 17.85
N LEU A 332 -9.55 0.58 16.77
CA LEU A 332 -8.16 0.79 16.36
C LEU A 332 -7.87 2.27 16.06
N GLY A 333 -8.76 2.97 15.36
CA GLY A 333 -8.61 4.40 15.06
C GLY A 333 -8.45 5.25 16.33
N ALA A 334 -9.25 4.96 17.36
CA ALA A 334 -9.18 5.63 18.66
C ALA A 334 -7.86 5.36 19.42
N MET A 335 -7.17 4.25 19.13
CA MET A 335 -5.85 3.91 19.69
C MET A 335 -4.68 4.53 18.90
N GLY A 336 -4.94 5.30 17.85
CA GLY A 336 -3.91 5.94 17.02
C GLY A 336 -3.46 5.11 15.80
N TYR A 337 -4.15 4.01 15.47
CA TYR A 337 -3.95 3.30 14.19
C TYR A 337 -4.64 4.06 13.06
N LYS A 338 -3.94 5.10 12.57
CA LYS A 338 -4.43 6.04 11.57
C LYS A 338 -4.42 5.49 10.15
N PHE A 339 -3.62 4.46 9.85
CA PHE A 339 -3.70 3.75 8.58
C PHE A 339 -4.04 2.27 8.78
N GLN A 340 -5.12 1.80 8.18
CA GLN A 340 -5.60 0.43 8.35
C GLN A 340 -5.84 -0.21 6.99
N PHE A 341 -5.46 -1.46 6.79
CA PHE A 341 -5.53 -2.05 5.45
C PHE A 341 -5.80 -3.54 5.48
N ILE A 342 -6.57 -4.02 4.51
CA ILE A 342 -6.74 -5.45 4.25
C ILE A 342 -5.78 -5.82 3.12
N THR A 343 -4.68 -6.51 3.45
CA THR A 343 -3.58 -6.80 2.52
C THR A 343 -4.01 -7.58 1.28
N LEU A 344 -4.78 -8.66 1.44
CA LEU A 344 -5.08 -9.61 0.35
C LEU A 344 -6.50 -9.46 -0.22
N ALA A 345 -7.16 -8.31 -0.01
CA ALA A 345 -8.54 -8.08 -0.43
C ALA A 345 -8.74 -8.36 -1.93
N GLY A 346 -7.89 -7.79 -2.78
CA GLY A 346 -7.97 -7.99 -4.23
C GLY A 346 -7.72 -9.44 -4.66
N PHE A 347 -6.90 -10.20 -3.94
CA PHE A 347 -6.62 -11.61 -4.29
C PHE A 347 -7.85 -12.47 -3.99
N HIS A 348 -8.42 -12.33 -2.78
CA HIS A 348 -9.59 -13.10 -2.39
C HIS A 348 -10.80 -12.77 -3.25
N GLN A 349 -11.08 -11.49 -3.51
CA GLN A 349 -12.20 -11.08 -4.35
C GLN A 349 -12.06 -11.58 -5.80
N LEU A 350 -10.87 -11.45 -6.39
CA LEU A 350 -10.61 -11.89 -7.77
C LEU A 350 -10.79 -13.40 -7.91
N ASN A 351 -10.14 -14.18 -7.04
CA ASN A 351 -10.19 -15.63 -7.12
C ASN A 351 -11.59 -16.17 -6.82
N PHE A 352 -12.25 -15.67 -5.77
CA PHE A 352 -13.59 -16.11 -5.41
C PHE A 352 -14.62 -15.76 -6.49
N GLY A 353 -14.62 -14.51 -6.97
CA GLY A 353 -15.54 -14.06 -8.01
C GLY A 353 -15.40 -14.88 -9.30
N MET A 354 -14.17 -15.10 -9.76
CA MET A 354 -13.93 -15.89 -10.97
C MET A 354 -14.24 -17.37 -10.77
N PHE A 355 -13.96 -17.95 -9.60
CA PHE A 355 -14.29 -19.34 -9.29
C PHE A 355 -15.81 -19.58 -9.31
N GLU A 356 -16.59 -18.74 -8.63
CA GLU A 356 -18.05 -18.88 -8.59
C GLU A 356 -18.69 -18.64 -9.96
N LEU A 357 -18.21 -17.62 -10.71
CA LEU A 357 -18.66 -17.41 -12.09
C LEU A 357 -18.34 -18.62 -12.98
N SER A 358 -17.10 -19.14 -12.92
CA SER A 358 -16.69 -20.30 -13.72
C SER A 358 -17.47 -21.57 -13.36
N ARG A 359 -17.74 -21.77 -12.07
CA ARG A 359 -18.57 -22.88 -11.57
C ARG A 359 -20.00 -22.77 -12.11
N GLY A 360 -20.62 -21.60 -11.97
CA GLY A 360 -21.95 -21.33 -12.51
C GLY A 360 -22.00 -21.46 -14.03
N TYR A 361 -20.98 -20.96 -14.74
CA TYR A 361 -20.90 -21.00 -16.20
C TYR A 361 -20.72 -22.42 -16.73
N LYS A 362 -19.92 -23.26 -16.05
CA LYS A 362 -19.83 -24.69 -16.35
C LYS A 362 -21.20 -25.35 -16.26
N ASP A 363 -21.98 -25.01 -15.24
CA ASP A 363 -23.26 -25.68 -14.95
C ASP A 363 -24.42 -25.14 -15.81
N ARG A 364 -24.50 -23.82 -16.04
CA ARG A 364 -25.67 -23.12 -16.62
C ARG A 364 -25.31 -22.06 -17.68
N GLN A 365 -24.06 -22.03 -18.13
CA GLN A 365 -23.56 -21.19 -19.21
C GLN A 365 -24.01 -19.73 -19.08
N MET A 366 -24.70 -19.18 -20.10
CA MET A 366 -25.10 -17.78 -20.16
C MET A 366 -26.03 -17.35 -19.02
N ALA A 367 -26.76 -18.26 -18.38
CA ALA A 367 -27.59 -17.90 -17.22
C ALA A 367 -26.73 -17.38 -16.06
N ALA A 368 -25.57 -18.00 -15.80
CA ALA A 368 -24.67 -17.57 -14.75
C ALA A 368 -23.99 -16.22 -15.07
N TYR A 369 -23.68 -15.96 -16.35
CA TYR A 369 -23.14 -14.67 -16.76
C TYR A 369 -24.20 -13.56 -16.72
N SER A 370 -25.43 -13.85 -17.14
CA SER A 370 -26.54 -12.91 -17.05
C SER A 370 -26.85 -12.51 -15.61
N GLU A 371 -26.74 -13.43 -14.65
CA GLU A 371 -26.88 -13.12 -13.21
C GLU A 371 -25.83 -12.11 -12.73
N LEU A 372 -24.57 -12.22 -13.21
CA LEU A 372 -23.54 -11.22 -12.94
C LEU A 372 -23.90 -9.87 -13.56
N GLN A 373 -24.32 -9.85 -14.82
CA GLN A 373 -24.69 -8.62 -15.53
C GLN A 373 -25.88 -7.91 -14.86
N GLU A 374 -26.89 -8.65 -14.42
CA GLU A 374 -28.02 -8.08 -13.66
C GLU A 374 -27.58 -7.52 -12.30
N ALA A 375 -26.61 -8.16 -11.64
CA ALA A 375 -26.02 -7.62 -10.42
C ALA A 375 -25.20 -6.34 -10.66
N GLU A 376 -24.54 -6.21 -11.82
CA GLU A 376 -23.86 -4.98 -12.26
C GLU A 376 -24.87 -3.85 -12.47
N PHE A 377 -25.95 -4.08 -13.22
CA PHE A 377 -27.03 -3.11 -13.40
C PHE A 377 -27.65 -2.67 -12.07
N ALA A 378 -27.93 -3.64 -11.18
CA ALA A 378 -28.46 -3.34 -9.85
C ALA A 378 -27.50 -2.51 -8.99
N SER A 379 -26.19 -2.55 -9.27
CA SER A 379 -25.17 -1.80 -8.54
C SER A 379 -24.99 -0.36 -9.04
N GLU A 380 -25.53 -0.01 -10.21
CA GLU A 380 -25.42 1.35 -10.78
C GLU A 380 -26.05 2.42 -9.86
N ILE A 381 -27.11 2.07 -9.13
CA ILE A 381 -27.73 2.96 -8.13
C ILE A 381 -26.77 3.35 -7.00
N ASN A 382 -25.75 2.53 -6.74
CA ASN A 382 -24.71 2.77 -5.75
C ASN A 382 -23.44 3.39 -6.35
N GLY A 383 -23.51 3.86 -7.61
CA GLY A 383 -22.40 4.54 -8.29
C GLY A 383 -21.47 3.62 -9.10
N TYR A 384 -21.81 2.34 -9.28
CA TYR A 384 -21.08 1.45 -10.20
C TYR A 384 -21.28 1.88 -11.66
N THR A 385 -20.24 1.80 -12.50
CA THR A 385 -20.31 2.24 -13.91
C THR A 385 -19.74 1.27 -14.92
N ALA A 386 -19.08 0.19 -14.48
CA ALA A 386 -18.32 -0.69 -15.35
C ALA A 386 -19.18 -1.62 -16.23
N THR A 387 -20.50 -1.68 -16.02
CA THR A 387 -21.44 -2.30 -16.97
C THR A 387 -21.26 -1.71 -18.38
N LYS A 388 -21.02 -0.39 -18.45
CA LYS A 388 -20.64 0.37 -19.66
C LYS A 388 -19.13 0.35 -19.84
N HIS A 389 -18.62 -0.85 -20.12
CA HIS A 389 -17.20 -1.15 -20.16
C HIS A 389 -16.43 -0.39 -21.26
N GLN A 390 -17.06 0.03 -22.37
CA GLN A 390 -16.41 0.83 -23.40
C GLN A 390 -16.10 2.24 -22.87
N ARG A 391 -17.09 2.90 -22.26
CA ARG A 391 -16.87 4.17 -21.55
C ARG A 391 -15.82 4.01 -20.45
N GLU A 392 -15.91 2.96 -19.64
CA GLU A 392 -15.07 2.76 -18.45
C GLU A 392 -13.56 2.74 -18.79
N VAL A 393 -13.19 2.18 -19.93
CA VAL A 393 -11.79 2.13 -20.40
C VAL A 393 -11.37 3.33 -21.25
N GLY A 394 -12.30 4.26 -21.49
CA GLY A 394 -12.04 5.55 -22.12
C GLY A 394 -12.23 5.59 -23.62
N THR A 395 -13.08 4.72 -24.20
CA THR A 395 -13.39 4.78 -25.64
C THR A 395 -13.89 6.18 -26.04
N GLY A 396 -14.80 6.77 -25.26
CA GLY A 396 -15.28 8.15 -25.49
C GLY A 396 -14.19 9.23 -25.35
N TYR A 397 -13.24 9.04 -24.42
CA TYR A 397 -12.08 9.93 -24.29
C TYR A 397 -11.21 9.88 -25.56
N PHE A 398 -10.92 8.69 -26.10
CA PHE A 398 -10.12 8.55 -27.31
C PHE A 398 -10.84 8.99 -28.58
N ASP A 399 -12.17 8.86 -28.64
CA ASP A 399 -12.99 9.47 -29.68
C ASP A 399 -12.85 11.00 -29.66
N ALA A 400 -12.94 11.63 -28.49
CA ALA A 400 -12.74 13.07 -28.35
C ALA A 400 -11.34 13.51 -28.79
N VAL A 401 -10.30 12.72 -28.48
CA VAL A 401 -8.94 12.96 -28.99
C VAL A 401 -8.88 12.86 -30.52
N SER A 402 -9.49 11.83 -31.12
CA SER A 402 -9.55 11.67 -32.58
C SER A 402 -10.28 12.84 -33.25
N MET A 403 -11.40 13.28 -32.68
CA MET A 403 -12.16 14.42 -33.18
C MET A 403 -11.37 15.73 -33.06
N ALA A 404 -10.63 15.94 -31.97
CA ALA A 404 -9.76 17.11 -31.82
C ALA A 404 -8.64 17.13 -32.88
N ILE A 405 -7.98 15.99 -33.13
CA ILE A 405 -6.92 15.85 -34.15
C ILE A 405 -7.47 16.12 -35.56
N THR A 406 -8.67 15.67 -35.85
CA THR A 406 -9.27 15.74 -37.20
C THR A 406 -10.10 16.99 -37.44
N GLY A 407 -10.18 17.91 -36.48
CA GLY A 407 -11.06 19.08 -36.57
C GLY A 407 -12.55 18.71 -36.66
N GLY A 408 -12.94 17.56 -36.10
CA GLY A 408 -14.31 17.06 -36.07
C GLY A 408 -14.75 16.26 -37.31
N LEU A 409 -13.81 15.80 -38.14
CA LEU A 409 -14.10 15.15 -39.43
C LEU A 409 -13.85 13.64 -39.45
N SER A 410 -13.39 13.05 -38.34
CA SER A 410 -13.13 11.60 -38.27
C SER A 410 -14.40 10.79 -38.57
N SER A 411 -14.30 9.86 -39.51
CA SER A 411 -15.38 8.91 -39.85
C SER A 411 -15.24 7.57 -39.12
N THR A 412 -14.29 7.45 -38.19
CA THR A 412 -13.94 6.19 -37.53
C THR A 412 -13.93 6.33 -36.00
N THR A 413 -14.81 7.16 -35.45
CA THR A 413 -15.05 7.17 -34.00
C THR A 413 -15.80 5.90 -33.58
N ALA A 414 -15.59 5.45 -32.35
CA ALA A 414 -15.99 4.12 -31.90
C ALA A 414 -17.37 4.10 -31.21
N MET A 415 -17.71 5.12 -30.40
CA MET A 415 -18.89 5.07 -29.53
C MET A 415 -20.22 5.18 -30.27
N GLY A 416 -20.30 6.01 -31.33
CA GLY A 416 -21.56 6.42 -31.95
C GLY A 416 -22.39 5.26 -32.52
N GLU A 417 -21.73 4.24 -33.07
CA GLU A 417 -22.36 3.04 -33.65
C GLU A 417 -22.18 1.79 -32.78
N SER A 418 -21.76 1.95 -31.52
CA SER A 418 -21.49 0.83 -30.61
C SER A 418 -22.75 0.17 -30.08
N THR A 419 -22.66 -1.13 -29.75
CA THR A 419 -23.72 -1.85 -29.04
C THR A 419 -23.96 -1.29 -27.64
N GLU A 420 -22.93 -0.75 -26.98
CA GLU A 420 -23.06 -0.05 -25.70
C GLU A 420 -24.02 1.13 -25.83
N HIS A 421 -23.84 1.98 -26.85
CA HIS A 421 -24.73 3.11 -27.11
C HIS A 421 -26.17 2.69 -27.46
N ALA A 422 -26.34 1.56 -28.13
CA ALA A 422 -27.63 1.06 -28.57
C ALA A 422 -28.42 0.32 -27.47
N GLN A 423 -27.75 -0.46 -26.61
CA GLN A 423 -28.40 -1.44 -25.71
C GLN A 423 -28.34 -1.08 -24.23
N PHE A 424 -27.45 -0.17 -23.81
CA PHE A 424 -27.23 0.17 -22.39
C PHE A 424 -27.86 1.53 -22.01
N ARG A 425 -28.92 1.92 -22.73
CA ARG A 425 -29.73 3.09 -22.38
C ARG A 425 -30.60 2.76 -21.17
N PRO A 426 -30.86 3.71 -20.25
CA PRO A 426 -31.85 3.51 -19.20
C PRO A 426 -33.18 3.08 -19.82
N ALA A 427 -33.90 2.12 -19.22
CA ALA A 427 -35.16 1.57 -19.76
C ALA A 427 -36.33 2.58 -19.84
N ALA A 428 -36.06 3.87 -19.71
CA ALA A 428 -37.01 4.97 -19.87
C ALA A 428 -36.33 6.16 -20.57
N GLU A 429 -36.33 6.10 -21.91
CA GLU A 429 -36.44 7.27 -22.81
C GLU A 429 -37.55 7.01 -23.82
#